data_AF-A0A962N7P6-F1
#
_entry.id   AF-A0A962N7P6-F1
#
_cell.length_a   1.000
_cell.length_b   1.000
_cell.length_c   1.000
_cell.angle_alpha   90.00
_cell.angle_beta   90.00
_cell.angle_gamma   90.00
#
_symmetry.space_group_name_H-M   'P 1'
#
loop_
_entity.id
_entity.type
_entity.pdbx_description
1 polymer ?
#
loop_
_entity_poly.entity_id
_entity_poly.type
_entity_poly.pdbx_seq_one_letter_code
_entity_poly.pdbx_strand_id
1 'polypeptide(L)'
;YSGFNSSTPGSPGHVFRSTDGGASWINISDNLPDTPANALAIRPDQPNEIYVGTDAGMYISFTGGGSWARMDNGLPNAPISALAVNQSTNLLAAATYGRGVWVTEMGDVLPPGPLDEPSLLMAALPLPNPPNPNCSAGYFTAVIDDGPGPGVQPGIFGVAMELDPPGLRELSGGVNFGGLMDVSQVGFASVNLANQANENQRLNVNLLGRPSSNPGGSIPVRVTINRRTATTIDTVFQTDTTIDLQTPFQTSLIVAPGFYEALVAPLGFPAEAAGGAAEGEFFFSLTTGFVDRPGGGFQGGAIVGGYHAENPFGGVSAFAAICLGEQYTSSIRVLSAPTYGPSGAGDLRLRLLDTNQQTIYSVP
;
A
#
# COMPACT_ATOMS: atom_id res chain seq x y z
N TYR A 1 -2.66 28.08 -11.30
CA TYR A 1 -2.04 29.40 -11.46
C TYR A 1 -1.55 29.85 -10.09
N SER A 2 -0.35 30.41 -9.99
CA SER A 2 0.16 31.04 -8.77
C SER A 2 0.60 32.48 -9.04
N GLY A 3 0.41 33.37 -8.07
CA GLY A 3 0.83 34.77 -8.17
C GLY A 3 0.49 35.60 -6.94
N PHE A 4 1.07 36.79 -6.84
CA PHE A 4 0.77 37.79 -5.83
C PHE A 4 0.27 39.05 -6.54
N ASN A 5 -0.95 39.51 -6.25
CA ASN A 5 -1.41 40.82 -6.71
C ASN A 5 -2.04 41.60 -5.55
N SER A 6 -1.72 42.89 -5.47
CA SER A 6 -2.36 43.87 -4.59
C SER A 6 -3.72 44.35 -5.12
N SER A 7 -4.19 43.76 -6.22
CA SER A 7 -5.32 44.19 -7.05
C SER A 7 -6.60 43.39 -6.82
N THR A 8 -6.58 42.39 -5.93
CA THR A 8 -7.76 41.68 -5.42
C THR A 8 -8.04 42.16 -3.99
N PRO A 9 -8.82 43.25 -3.82
CA PRO A 9 -9.17 43.72 -2.50
C PRO A 9 -10.23 42.78 -1.91
N GLY A 10 -9.85 41.96 -0.93
CA GLY A 10 -10.78 41.19 -0.10
C GLY A 10 -10.44 39.73 0.14
N SER A 11 -9.49 39.14 -0.60
CA SER A 11 -8.91 37.83 -0.28
C SER A 11 -7.60 37.64 -1.06
N PRO A 12 -6.42 37.53 -0.43
CA PRO A 12 -5.16 37.27 -1.11
C PRO A 12 -5.13 35.80 -1.55
N GLY A 13 -5.78 35.48 -2.67
CA GLY A 13 -5.57 34.19 -3.32
C GLY A 13 -4.19 34.18 -3.96
N HIS A 14 -3.31 33.29 -3.52
CA HIS A 14 -1.98 33.05 -4.08
C HIS A 14 -1.98 31.92 -5.11
N VAL A 15 -2.92 30.99 -4.99
CA VAL A 15 -3.01 29.76 -5.76
C VAL A 15 -4.47 29.52 -6.20
N PHE A 16 -4.65 29.28 -7.50
CA PHE A 16 -5.95 29.02 -8.12
C PHE A 16 -5.93 27.75 -8.95
N ARG A 17 -7.02 26.99 -8.90
CA ARG A 17 -7.23 25.73 -9.64
C ARG A 17 -8.38 25.86 -10.64
N SER A 18 -8.20 25.24 -11.81
CA SER A 18 -9.24 25.07 -12.82
C SER A 18 -9.31 23.58 -13.20
N THR A 19 -10.51 23.08 -13.46
CA THR A 19 -10.77 21.71 -13.95
C THR A 19 -11.40 21.69 -15.34
N ASP A 20 -11.58 22.87 -15.95
CA ASP A 20 -12.29 23.10 -17.20
C ASP A 20 -11.43 23.80 -18.27
N GLY A 21 -10.11 23.59 -18.20
CA GLY A 21 -9.16 24.18 -19.15
C GLY A 21 -8.97 25.69 -18.99
N GLY A 22 -9.29 26.25 -17.82
CA GLY A 22 -9.09 27.66 -17.48
C GLY A 22 -10.31 28.56 -17.71
N ALA A 23 -11.49 27.98 -18.00
CA ALA A 23 -12.72 28.74 -18.17
C ALA A 23 -13.25 29.28 -16.82
N SER A 24 -13.05 28.54 -15.74
CA SER A 24 -13.31 29.00 -14.37
C SER A 24 -12.15 28.65 -13.43
N TRP A 25 -11.99 29.44 -12.37
CA TRP A 25 -10.91 29.31 -11.39
C TRP A 25 -11.47 29.36 -9.97
N ILE A 26 -11.02 28.42 -9.14
CA ILE A 26 -11.35 28.34 -7.71
C ILE A 26 -10.09 28.74 -6.93
N ASN A 27 -10.24 29.66 -5.96
CA ASN A 27 -9.17 29.99 -5.03
C ASN A 27 -8.95 28.81 -4.10
N ILE A 28 -7.73 28.26 -4.10
CA ILE A 28 -7.34 27.12 -3.27
C ILE A 28 -6.18 27.51 -2.34
N SER A 29 -6.09 28.78 -1.95
CA SER A 29 -4.98 29.27 -1.13
C SER A 29 -5.17 28.92 0.35
N ASP A 30 -6.42 28.79 0.80
CA ASP A 30 -6.83 28.38 2.15
C ASP A 30 -5.92 28.93 3.27
N ASN A 31 -5.17 28.06 3.96
CA ASN A 31 -4.28 28.40 5.06
C ASN A 31 -2.82 28.71 4.64
N LEU A 32 -2.53 28.90 3.35
CA LEU A 32 -1.21 29.37 2.91
C LEU A 32 -0.88 30.72 3.56
N PRO A 33 0.38 30.95 3.93
CA PRO A 33 0.80 32.26 4.41
C PRO A 33 0.66 33.32 3.32
N ASP A 34 0.38 34.56 3.73
CA ASP A 34 0.26 35.72 2.84
C ASP A 34 1.64 36.12 2.28
N THR A 35 2.12 35.34 1.32
CA THR A 35 3.44 35.47 0.69
C THR A 35 3.36 35.07 -0.79
N PRO A 36 4.24 35.60 -1.65
CA PRO A 36 4.26 35.23 -3.06
C PRO A 36 4.42 33.73 -3.28
N ALA A 37 3.52 33.15 -4.07
CA ALA A 37 3.63 31.79 -4.60
C ALA A 37 4.27 31.83 -5.99
N ASN A 38 5.51 31.36 -6.07
CA ASN A 38 6.40 31.52 -7.22
C ASN A 38 6.38 30.31 -8.17
N ALA A 39 6.14 29.11 -7.62
CA ALA A 39 6.20 27.86 -8.36
C ALA A 39 5.08 26.91 -7.93
N LEU A 40 4.64 26.09 -8.89
CA LEU A 40 3.65 25.03 -8.69
C LEU A 40 4.12 23.76 -9.39
N ALA A 41 3.95 22.63 -8.73
CA ALA A 41 4.04 21.31 -9.35
C ALA A 41 2.89 20.43 -8.85
N ILE A 42 2.39 19.56 -9.72
CA ILE A 42 1.32 18.61 -9.40
C ILE A 42 1.86 17.24 -9.74
N ARG A 43 1.61 16.24 -8.89
CA ARG A 43 1.89 14.85 -9.20
C ARG A 43 0.83 14.33 -10.18
N PRO A 44 1.18 13.98 -11.44
CA PRO A 44 0.15 13.62 -12.44
C PRO A 44 -0.72 12.41 -12.07
N ASP A 45 -0.22 11.50 -11.25
CA ASP A 45 -0.93 10.32 -10.74
C ASP A 45 -1.73 10.58 -9.45
N GLN A 46 -1.43 11.66 -8.72
CA GLN A 46 -2.15 12.06 -7.52
C GLN A 46 -2.51 13.55 -7.63
N PRO A 47 -3.59 13.89 -8.36
CA PRO A 47 -3.91 15.29 -8.69
C PRO A 47 -4.34 16.14 -7.49
N ASN A 48 -4.58 15.51 -6.34
CA ASN A 48 -4.82 16.20 -5.08
C ASN A 48 -3.53 16.54 -4.33
N GLU A 49 -2.40 15.97 -4.75
CA GLU A 49 -1.07 16.31 -4.25
C GLU A 49 -0.47 17.47 -5.05
N ILE A 50 -0.48 18.64 -4.43
CA ILE A 50 -0.06 19.88 -5.07
C ILE A 50 1.08 20.47 -4.25
N TYR A 51 2.18 20.77 -4.91
CA TYR A 51 3.34 21.44 -4.33
C TYR A 51 3.36 22.92 -4.73
N VAL A 52 3.57 23.80 -3.75
CA VAL A 52 3.73 25.24 -3.93
C VAL A 52 5.07 25.68 -3.37
N GLY A 53 5.84 26.39 -4.18
CA GLY A 53 7.01 27.12 -3.74
C GLY A 53 6.66 28.58 -3.44
N THR A 54 6.91 29.06 -2.23
CA THR A 54 6.70 30.44 -1.83
C THR A 54 7.99 31.11 -1.34
N ASP A 55 7.92 32.41 -1.05
CA ASP A 55 9.02 33.14 -0.38
C ASP A 55 9.24 32.69 1.07
N ALA A 56 8.26 32.03 1.69
CA ALA A 56 8.34 31.47 3.04
C ALA A 56 8.72 29.98 3.07
N GLY A 57 9.10 29.41 1.93
CA GLY A 57 9.49 28.00 1.78
C GLY A 57 8.49 27.21 0.94
N MET A 58 8.55 25.88 1.06
CA MET A 58 7.71 24.98 0.29
C MET A 58 6.49 24.53 1.10
N TYR A 59 5.37 24.37 0.42
CA TYR A 59 4.11 23.87 0.98
C TYR A 59 3.55 22.77 0.09
N ILE A 60 2.81 21.85 0.70
CA ILE A 60 2.14 20.73 0.02
C ILE A 60 0.68 20.66 0.46
N SER A 61 -0.21 20.34 -0.46
CA SER A 61 -1.59 19.98 -0.17
C SER A 61 -1.84 18.55 -0.59
N PHE A 62 -2.55 17.77 0.23
CA PHE A 62 -3.08 16.44 -0.11
C PHE A 62 -4.58 16.45 -0.42
N THR A 63 -5.23 17.60 -0.25
CA THR A 63 -6.69 17.79 -0.38
C THR A 63 -7.05 18.52 -1.67
N GLY A 64 -6.11 18.62 -2.62
CA GLY A 64 -6.30 19.39 -3.86
C GLY A 64 -6.40 20.90 -3.62
N GLY A 65 -5.80 21.38 -2.53
CA GLY A 65 -5.74 22.79 -2.13
C GLY A 65 -6.82 23.22 -1.12
N GLY A 66 -7.48 22.27 -0.45
CA GLY A 66 -8.40 22.57 0.66
C GLY A 66 -7.70 22.85 1.99
N SER A 67 -6.42 22.49 2.09
CA SER A 67 -5.50 22.78 3.20
C SER A 67 -4.06 22.53 2.76
N TRP A 68 -3.11 23.23 3.36
CA TRP A 68 -1.69 23.19 3.05
C TRP A 68 -0.85 22.92 4.31
N ALA A 69 0.16 22.08 4.16
CA ALA A 69 1.19 21.81 5.15
C ALA A 69 2.53 22.38 4.69
N ARG A 70 3.32 22.89 5.64
CA ARG A 70 4.69 23.32 5.37
C ARG A 70 5.58 22.11 5.16
N MET A 71 6.44 22.15 4.15
CA MET A 71 7.36 21.08 3.79
C MET A 71 8.78 21.45 4.21
N ASP A 72 9.20 20.91 5.36
CA ASP A 72 10.44 21.27 6.04
C ASP A 72 11.50 20.14 6.06
N ASN A 73 11.40 19.16 5.14
CA ASN A 73 12.21 17.92 5.08
C ASN A 73 13.70 18.18 4.79
N GLY A 74 14.42 18.81 5.71
CA GLY A 74 15.79 19.28 5.53
C GLY A 74 15.92 20.50 4.61
N LEU A 75 14.83 20.93 3.97
CA LEU A 75 14.82 22.10 3.09
C LEU A 75 15.03 23.37 3.93
N PRO A 76 16.03 24.21 3.60
CA PRO A 76 16.24 25.45 4.32
C PRO A 76 15.09 26.42 4.08
N ASN A 77 14.80 27.27 5.07
CA ASN A 77 13.89 28.39 4.89
C ASN A 77 14.49 29.39 3.87
N ALA A 78 14.11 29.24 2.60
CA ALA A 78 14.57 30.03 1.49
C ALA A 78 13.44 30.13 0.44
N PRO A 79 13.36 31.26 -0.29
CA PRO A 79 12.41 31.38 -1.40
C PRO A 79 12.59 30.28 -2.43
N ILE A 80 11.48 29.65 -2.81
CA ILE A 80 11.46 28.62 -3.84
C ILE A 80 11.09 29.27 -5.17
N SER A 81 11.96 29.16 -6.17
CA SER A 81 11.76 29.81 -7.47
C SER A 81 11.24 28.88 -8.56
N ALA A 82 11.50 27.57 -8.42
CA ALA A 82 11.03 26.56 -9.35
C ALA A 82 10.87 25.21 -8.64
N LEU A 83 9.88 24.44 -9.11
CA LEU A 83 9.62 23.07 -8.69
C LEU A 83 9.57 22.19 -9.95
N ALA A 84 10.10 20.98 -9.84
CA ALA A 84 10.01 19.98 -10.89
C ALA A 84 9.76 18.60 -10.27
N VAL A 85 8.77 17.90 -10.81
CA VAL A 85 8.41 16.54 -10.42
C VAL A 85 8.92 15.57 -11.49
N ASN A 86 9.62 14.52 -11.06
CA ASN A 86 9.95 13.37 -11.89
C ASN A 86 9.22 12.13 -11.35
N GLN A 87 8.12 11.76 -12.00
CA GLN A 87 7.35 10.57 -11.64
C GLN A 87 8.12 9.27 -11.76
N SER A 88 8.95 9.12 -12.81
CA SER A 88 9.66 7.85 -13.07
C SER A 88 10.67 7.49 -12.00
N THR A 89 11.20 8.49 -11.29
CA THR A 89 12.14 8.31 -10.19
C THR A 89 11.53 8.63 -8.83
N ASN A 90 10.24 8.97 -8.77
CA ASN A 90 9.56 9.48 -7.57
C ASN A 90 10.28 10.66 -6.88
N LEU A 91 10.91 11.57 -7.64
CA LEU A 91 11.67 12.70 -7.07
C LEU A 91 10.97 14.05 -7.28
N LEU A 92 11.03 14.89 -6.25
CA LEU A 92 10.72 16.32 -6.31
C LEU A 92 12.02 17.12 -6.20
N ALA A 93 12.26 18.01 -7.16
CA ALA A 93 13.35 18.97 -7.12
C ALA A 93 12.81 20.38 -6.85
N ALA A 94 13.44 21.08 -5.90
CA ALA A 94 13.15 22.47 -5.55
C ALA A 94 14.39 23.35 -5.76
N ALA A 95 14.26 24.35 -6.63
CA ALA A 95 15.29 25.38 -6.80
C ALA A 95 15.07 26.48 -5.77
N THR A 96 16.10 26.73 -4.96
CA THR A 96 16.04 27.71 -3.86
C THR A 96 16.84 28.96 -4.22
N TYR A 97 16.42 30.11 -3.71
CA TYR A 97 17.19 31.34 -3.84
C TYR A 97 18.45 31.27 -2.94
N GLY A 98 19.62 31.21 -3.59
CA GLY A 98 20.92 31.29 -2.91
C GLY A 98 21.38 30.00 -2.20
N ARG A 99 20.65 28.89 -2.28
CA ARG A 99 21.02 27.61 -1.62
C ARG A 99 20.97 26.38 -2.54
N GLY A 100 21.00 26.60 -3.85
CA GLY A 100 21.08 25.52 -4.85
C GLY A 100 19.75 24.79 -5.08
N VAL A 101 19.86 23.57 -5.61
CA VAL A 101 18.72 22.67 -5.87
C VAL A 101 18.69 21.58 -4.81
N TRP A 102 17.52 21.38 -4.22
CA TRP A 102 17.25 20.34 -3.24
C TRP A 102 16.37 19.28 -3.87
N VAL A 103 16.63 18.01 -3.55
CA VAL A 103 15.89 16.88 -4.08
C VAL A 103 15.46 16.00 -2.93
N THR A 104 14.21 15.57 -2.96
CA THR A 104 13.59 14.67 -1.98
C THR A 104 12.68 13.69 -2.71
N GLU A 105 12.35 12.56 -2.08
CA GLU A 105 11.34 11.69 -2.63
C GLU A 105 9.95 12.30 -2.42
N MET A 106 9.07 12.10 -3.40
CA MET A 106 7.65 12.47 -3.26
C MET A 106 6.96 11.46 -2.34
N GLY A 107 6.09 11.96 -1.46
CA GLY A 107 5.48 11.15 -0.39
C GLY A 107 6.25 11.13 0.93
N ASP A 108 7.36 11.89 1.05
CA ASP A 108 8.11 12.00 2.31
C ASP A 108 7.47 12.88 3.38
N VAL A 109 6.42 13.62 3.04
CA VAL A 109 5.75 14.56 3.94
C VAL A 109 4.41 14.01 4.34
N LEU A 110 4.10 14.08 5.63
CA LEU A 110 2.83 13.61 6.16
C LEU A 110 1.73 14.69 6.04
N PRO A 111 0.48 14.29 5.73
CA PRO A 111 -0.67 15.16 5.88
C PRO A 111 -0.79 15.74 7.31
N PRO A 112 -1.28 16.97 7.48
CA PRO A 112 -1.55 17.52 8.81
C PRO A 112 -2.85 16.92 9.37
N GLY A 113 -2.80 16.37 10.58
CA GLY A 113 -3.95 15.77 11.28
C GLY A 113 -3.73 14.30 11.63
N PRO A 114 -4.76 13.59 12.14
CA PRO A 114 -4.72 12.14 12.27
C PRO A 114 -4.50 11.52 10.88
N LEU A 115 -3.54 10.60 10.80
CA LEU A 115 -3.22 9.92 9.55
C LEU A 115 -4.08 8.66 9.46
N ASP A 116 -5.12 8.75 8.63
CA ASP A 116 -5.92 7.59 8.23
C ASP A 116 -5.12 6.71 7.27
N GLU A 117 -5.60 5.49 7.05
CA GLU A 117 -4.86 4.47 6.33
C GLU A 117 -4.52 4.85 4.90
N PRO A 118 -3.27 4.58 4.45
CA PRO A 118 -2.87 4.94 3.11
C PRO A 118 -3.69 4.14 2.09
N SER A 119 -4.13 4.81 1.03
CA SER A 119 -4.85 4.16 -0.06
C SER A 119 -4.47 4.72 -1.42
N LEU A 120 -4.42 3.83 -2.40
CA LEU A 120 -4.10 4.11 -3.78
C LEU A 120 -5.32 3.71 -4.63
N LEU A 121 -5.98 4.66 -5.28
CA LEU A 121 -7.19 4.39 -6.07
C LEU A 121 -6.91 4.51 -7.56
N MET A 122 -7.30 3.51 -8.34
CA MET A 122 -7.20 3.49 -9.81
C MET A 122 -5.79 3.80 -10.34
N ALA A 123 -4.75 3.28 -9.68
CA ALA A 123 -3.37 3.46 -10.11
C ALA A 123 -3.08 2.69 -11.40
N ALA A 124 -2.39 3.34 -12.33
CA ALA A 124 -1.97 2.74 -13.58
C ALA A 124 -0.66 1.97 -13.39
N LEU A 125 -0.65 0.68 -13.76
CA LEU A 125 0.53 -0.15 -13.60
C LEU A 125 1.41 -0.13 -14.85
N PRO A 126 2.72 0.19 -14.74
CA PRO A 126 3.63 0.19 -15.88
C PRO A 126 3.91 -1.22 -16.38
N LEU A 127 4.19 -1.39 -17.67
CA LEU A 127 4.61 -2.68 -18.21
C LEU A 127 5.98 -3.09 -17.67
N PRO A 128 6.21 -4.38 -17.41
CA PRO A 128 7.51 -4.88 -16.99
C PRO A 128 8.56 -4.62 -18.08
N ASN A 129 9.73 -4.15 -17.66
CA ASN A 129 10.89 -3.94 -18.51
C ASN A 129 12.12 -4.64 -17.88
N PRO A 130 12.61 -5.76 -18.45
CA PRO A 130 12.17 -6.37 -19.71
C PRO A 130 10.82 -7.10 -19.60
N PRO A 131 10.12 -7.33 -20.74
CA PRO A 131 8.84 -8.05 -20.74
C PRO A 131 9.00 -9.47 -20.17
N ASN A 132 8.06 -9.89 -19.31
CA ASN A 132 8.01 -11.24 -18.77
C ASN A 132 6.87 -12.04 -19.43
N PRO A 133 7.14 -13.09 -20.23
CA PRO A 133 6.09 -13.88 -20.89
C PRO A 133 5.12 -14.57 -19.92
N ASN A 134 5.57 -14.88 -18.71
CA ASN A 134 4.77 -15.53 -17.67
C ASN A 134 4.03 -14.51 -16.77
N CYS A 135 4.34 -13.21 -16.94
CA CYS A 135 3.78 -12.11 -16.18
C CYS A 135 3.72 -10.85 -17.05
N SER A 136 2.97 -10.93 -18.15
CA SER A 136 3.00 -9.99 -19.28
C SER A 136 2.66 -8.55 -18.88
N ALA A 137 1.84 -8.36 -17.85
CA ALA A 137 1.49 -7.05 -17.33
C ALA A 137 2.30 -6.63 -16.09
N GLY A 138 3.15 -7.50 -15.57
CA GLY A 138 4.10 -7.19 -14.52
C GLY A 138 3.81 -7.88 -13.19
N TYR A 139 4.87 -8.03 -12.41
CA TYR A 139 4.82 -8.46 -11.02
C TYR A 139 4.93 -7.23 -10.13
N PHE A 140 3.94 -7.04 -9.27
CA PHE A 140 3.84 -5.88 -8.39
C PHE A 140 3.73 -6.32 -6.94
N THR A 141 4.43 -5.62 -6.07
CA THR A 141 4.39 -5.83 -4.62
C THR A 141 3.87 -4.57 -3.96
N ALA A 142 2.72 -4.62 -3.30
CA ALA A 142 2.35 -3.59 -2.35
C ALA A 142 2.99 -3.90 -1.00
N VAL A 143 3.63 -2.89 -0.44
CA VAL A 143 4.42 -2.93 0.77
C VAL A 143 3.82 -1.91 1.72
N ILE A 144 3.59 -2.33 2.96
CA ILE A 144 3.21 -1.46 4.06
C ILE A 144 4.41 -1.35 5.01
N ASP A 145 4.91 -0.13 5.22
CA ASP A 145 6.07 0.11 6.06
C ASP A 145 6.01 1.43 6.84
N ASP A 146 6.88 1.54 7.83
CA ASP A 146 7.05 2.75 8.63
C ASP A 146 7.81 3.81 7.84
N GLY A 147 7.24 5.00 7.74
CA GLY A 147 7.96 6.17 7.27
C GLY A 147 8.89 6.78 8.34
N PRO A 148 9.73 7.76 7.96
CA PRO A 148 10.67 8.44 8.85
C PRO A 148 9.99 9.29 9.94
N GLY A 149 8.68 9.53 9.87
CA GLY A 149 7.90 10.26 10.85
C GLY A 149 7.65 9.45 12.13
N PRO A 150 7.59 10.10 13.31
CA PRO A 150 7.30 9.42 14.55
C PRO A 150 5.81 9.03 14.64
N GLY A 151 5.50 7.99 15.43
CA GLY A 151 4.16 7.77 15.96
C GLY A 151 3.35 6.63 15.37
N VAL A 152 3.97 5.69 14.66
CA VAL A 152 3.27 4.48 14.21
C VAL A 152 2.91 3.63 15.42
N GLN A 153 1.61 3.41 15.64
CA GLN A 153 1.12 2.57 16.73
C GLN A 153 0.97 1.12 16.24
N PRO A 154 1.43 0.11 17.00
CA PRO A 154 1.16 -1.27 16.64
C PRO A 154 -0.35 -1.55 16.56
N GLY A 155 -0.77 -2.29 15.55
CA GLY A 155 -2.20 -2.53 15.30
C GLY A 155 -2.46 -3.50 14.16
N ILE A 156 -3.71 -3.96 14.04
CA ILE A 156 -4.11 -4.90 12.99
C ILE A 156 -4.42 -4.11 11.73
N PHE A 157 -3.98 -4.62 10.58
CA PHE A 157 -4.36 -4.06 9.30
C PHE A 157 -4.64 -5.13 8.26
N GLY A 158 -5.51 -4.80 7.32
CA GLY A 158 -5.69 -5.46 6.04
C GLY A 158 -5.25 -4.56 4.90
N VAL A 159 -4.89 -5.15 3.78
CA VAL A 159 -4.56 -4.53 2.50
C VAL A 159 -5.41 -5.25 1.47
N ALA A 160 -6.40 -4.55 0.94
CA ALA A 160 -7.19 -5.01 -0.19
C ALA A 160 -6.51 -4.51 -1.47
N MET A 161 -6.01 -5.43 -2.29
CA MET A 161 -5.64 -5.14 -3.67
C MET A 161 -6.75 -5.59 -4.59
N GLU A 162 -7.39 -4.63 -5.24
CA GLU A 162 -8.49 -4.83 -6.18
C GLU A 162 -8.07 -4.41 -7.59
N LEU A 163 -8.61 -5.09 -8.59
CA LEU A 163 -8.45 -4.69 -9.99
C LEU A 163 -9.67 -3.87 -10.44
N ASP A 164 -9.41 -2.74 -11.09
CA ASP A 164 -10.45 -1.84 -11.61
C ASP A 164 -10.61 -1.97 -13.14
N PRO A 165 -11.85 -2.02 -13.68
CA PRO A 165 -13.12 -2.15 -12.96
C PRO A 165 -13.36 -3.58 -12.43
N PRO A 166 -14.16 -3.73 -11.36
CA PRO A 166 -14.45 -5.03 -10.76
C PRO A 166 -15.18 -5.96 -11.74
N GLY A 167 -14.74 -7.22 -11.84
CA GLY A 167 -15.33 -8.22 -12.75
C GLY A 167 -14.74 -9.62 -12.60
N LEU A 168 -15.30 -10.58 -13.35
CA LEU A 168 -14.81 -11.96 -13.43
C LEU A 168 -13.51 -11.98 -14.25
N ARG A 169 -12.35 -11.82 -13.62
CA ARG A 169 -11.05 -11.77 -14.31
C ARG A 169 -10.08 -12.76 -13.70
N GLU A 170 -9.31 -13.47 -14.51
CA GLU A 170 -8.41 -14.54 -14.07
C GLU A 170 -7.00 -13.98 -13.82
N LEU A 171 -6.52 -14.08 -12.58
CA LEU A 171 -5.17 -13.76 -12.15
C LEU A 171 -4.29 -14.98 -12.38
N SER A 172 -3.35 -14.88 -13.32
CA SER A 172 -2.35 -15.91 -13.56
C SER A 172 -1.16 -15.70 -12.61
N GLY A 173 -0.84 -16.69 -11.77
CA GLY A 173 0.48 -16.73 -11.13
C GLY A 173 0.54 -16.60 -9.60
N GLY A 174 -0.57 -16.77 -8.88
CA GLY A 174 -0.49 -16.83 -7.42
C GLY A 174 -0.77 -15.51 -6.69
N VAL A 175 -1.10 -15.61 -5.41
CA VAL A 175 -1.10 -14.50 -4.45
C VAL A 175 -0.05 -14.83 -3.41
N ASN A 176 0.95 -13.96 -3.28
CA ASN A 176 1.96 -14.08 -2.24
C ASN A 176 1.73 -12.97 -1.21
N PHE A 177 1.86 -13.32 0.06
CA PHE A 177 1.72 -12.36 1.14
C PHE A 177 2.53 -12.75 2.35
N GLY A 178 2.84 -11.78 3.18
CA GLY A 178 3.55 -12.02 4.42
C GLY A 178 3.49 -10.80 5.31
N GLY A 179 3.81 -11.00 6.58
CA GLY A 179 3.83 -9.93 7.56
C GLY A 179 4.31 -10.42 8.91
N LEU A 180 4.29 -9.50 9.87
CA LEU A 180 4.60 -9.81 11.26
C LEU A 180 3.44 -10.58 11.90
N MET A 181 3.80 -11.51 12.77
CA MET A 181 2.87 -12.23 13.63
C MET A 181 3.30 -12.08 15.10
N ASP A 182 2.29 -11.91 15.95
CA ASP A 182 2.39 -11.85 17.40
C ASP A 182 1.69 -13.09 18.00
N VAL A 183 1.99 -13.43 19.25
CA VAL A 183 1.47 -14.59 20.00
C VAL A 183 -0.05 -14.70 19.99
N SER A 184 -0.77 -13.60 19.81
CA SER A 184 -2.24 -13.56 19.80
C SER A 184 -2.86 -13.31 18.42
N GLN A 185 -2.05 -13.10 17.37
CA GLN A 185 -2.55 -12.56 16.11
C GLN A 185 -2.39 -13.50 14.92
N VAL A 186 -3.43 -13.49 14.07
CA VAL A 186 -3.57 -14.39 12.94
C VAL A 186 -3.14 -13.66 11.67
N GLY A 187 -2.12 -14.19 11.00
CA GLY A 187 -1.83 -13.80 9.62
C GLY A 187 -2.91 -14.33 8.70
N PHE A 188 -3.44 -13.50 7.80
CA PHE A 188 -4.50 -13.95 6.89
C PHE A 188 -4.32 -13.45 5.46
N ALA A 189 -4.81 -14.24 4.51
CA ALA A 189 -5.22 -13.70 3.23
C ALA A 189 -6.49 -14.35 2.75
N SER A 190 -7.19 -13.62 1.92
CA SER A 190 -8.39 -14.09 1.27
C SER A 190 -8.38 -13.75 -0.20
N VAL A 191 -8.94 -14.67 -0.96
CA VAL A 191 -8.92 -14.67 -2.41
C VAL A 191 -10.23 -15.23 -2.93
N ASN A 192 -10.71 -14.68 -4.03
CA ASN A 192 -11.86 -15.25 -4.72
C ASN A 192 -11.37 -16.21 -5.82
N LEU A 193 -11.90 -17.42 -5.83
CA LEU A 193 -11.63 -18.43 -6.84
C LEU A 193 -12.86 -18.53 -7.73
N ALA A 194 -12.74 -18.13 -8.99
CA ALA A 194 -13.82 -18.29 -9.95
C ALA A 194 -13.25 -18.51 -11.35
N ASN A 195 -14.04 -19.18 -12.19
CA ASN A 195 -13.76 -19.37 -13.60
C ASN A 195 -15.09 -19.46 -14.35
N GLN A 196 -15.05 -19.20 -15.66
CA GLN A 196 -16.27 -19.11 -16.48
C GLN A 196 -17.07 -20.43 -16.52
N ALA A 197 -16.38 -21.56 -16.41
CA ALA A 197 -16.97 -22.89 -16.47
C ALA A 197 -17.48 -23.42 -15.11
N ASN A 198 -17.29 -22.65 -14.03
CA ASN A 198 -17.58 -23.05 -12.64
C ASN A 198 -16.94 -24.39 -12.23
N GLU A 199 -15.73 -24.65 -12.72
CA GLU A 199 -14.96 -25.87 -12.49
C GLU A 199 -14.14 -25.80 -11.20
N ASN A 200 -13.88 -26.95 -10.58
CA ASN A 200 -13.00 -27.05 -9.42
C ASN A 200 -11.55 -26.68 -9.81
N GLN A 201 -10.82 -26.12 -8.86
CA GLN A 201 -9.41 -25.78 -9.00
C GLN A 201 -8.60 -26.47 -7.89
N ARG A 202 -7.36 -26.80 -8.18
CA ARG A 202 -6.34 -27.19 -7.21
C ARG A 202 -5.74 -25.93 -6.60
N LEU A 203 -5.92 -25.74 -5.31
CA LEU A 203 -5.32 -24.68 -4.50
C LEU A 203 -4.07 -25.25 -3.80
N ASN A 204 -2.89 -24.78 -4.18
CA ASN A 204 -1.65 -25.11 -3.47
C ASN A 204 -1.31 -23.99 -2.50
N VAL A 205 -0.90 -24.39 -1.31
CA VAL A 205 -0.54 -23.52 -0.19
C VAL A 205 0.90 -23.86 0.16
N ASN A 206 1.75 -22.84 0.21
CA ASN A 206 3.14 -22.94 0.63
C ASN A 206 3.41 -21.88 1.70
N LEU A 207 3.83 -22.30 2.88
CA LEU A 207 4.02 -21.44 4.05
C LEU A 207 5.41 -21.61 4.63
N LEU A 208 6.10 -20.48 4.83
CA LEU A 208 7.37 -20.36 5.52
C LEU A 208 7.20 -19.44 6.73
N GLY A 209 8.05 -19.59 7.75
CA GLY A 209 8.03 -18.72 8.91
C GLY A 209 9.40 -18.59 9.57
N ARG A 210 9.61 -17.50 10.31
CA ARG A 210 10.84 -17.26 11.06
C ARG A 210 10.55 -16.48 12.35
N PRO A 211 10.94 -16.97 13.54
CA PRO A 211 10.80 -16.21 14.77
C PRO A 211 11.77 -15.03 14.80
N SER A 212 11.37 -13.94 15.44
CA SER A 212 12.17 -12.71 15.60
C SER A 212 13.38 -12.93 16.51
N SER A 213 13.24 -13.80 17.52
CA SER A 213 14.27 -14.10 18.52
C SER A 213 15.25 -15.22 18.13
N ASN A 214 15.05 -15.91 16.99
CA ASN A 214 15.91 -17.03 16.60
C ASN A 214 16.07 -17.16 15.06
N PRO A 215 17.28 -16.94 14.51
CA PRO A 215 17.56 -17.05 13.08
C PRO A 215 17.31 -18.42 12.44
N GLY A 216 17.36 -19.50 13.22
CA GLY A 216 17.08 -20.86 12.75
C GLY A 216 15.81 -21.46 13.34
N GLY A 217 15.01 -20.67 14.06
CA GLY A 217 13.89 -21.18 14.83
C GLY A 217 12.68 -21.47 13.95
N SER A 218 11.87 -22.42 14.40
CA SER A 218 10.61 -22.80 13.79
C SER A 218 9.46 -22.35 14.69
N ILE A 219 8.29 -22.11 14.11
CA ILE A 219 7.11 -21.62 14.85
C ILE A 219 5.98 -22.64 14.73
N PRO A 220 5.45 -23.16 15.85
CA PRO A 220 4.26 -24.00 15.81
C PRO A 220 3.02 -23.13 15.54
N VAL A 221 2.28 -23.47 14.49
CA VAL A 221 1.13 -22.73 14.00
C VAL A 221 -0.03 -23.67 13.65
N ARG A 222 -1.25 -23.13 13.73
CA ARG A 222 -2.45 -23.68 13.11
C ARG A 222 -2.66 -23.00 11.77
N VAL A 223 -2.65 -23.79 10.69
CA VAL A 223 -3.02 -23.34 9.35
C VAL A 223 -4.47 -23.75 9.10
N THR A 224 -5.33 -22.78 8.82
CA THR A 224 -6.76 -23.00 8.54
C THR A 224 -7.11 -22.41 7.19
N ILE A 225 -7.90 -23.13 6.39
CA ILE A 225 -8.47 -22.60 5.15
C ILE A 225 -9.99 -22.72 5.27
N ASN A 226 -10.66 -21.59 5.19
CA ASN A 226 -12.10 -21.46 5.26
C ASN A 226 -12.65 -21.08 3.89
N ARG A 227 -13.79 -21.65 3.52
CA ARG A 227 -14.64 -21.10 2.47
C ARG A 227 -15.67 -20.20 3.14
N ARG A 228 -15.78 -18.95 2.70
CA ARG A 228 -16.78 -18.01 3.26
C ARG A 228 -17.83 -17.67 2.22
N THR A 229 -19.04 -17.48 2.72
CA THR A 229 -20.14 -16.84 2.00
C THR A 229 -20.54 -15.58 2.77
N ALA A 230 -21.56 -14.87 2.31
CA ALA A 230 -22.11 -13.73 3.06
C ALA A 230 -22.60 -14.12 4.47
N THR A 231 -22.89 -15.40 4.74
CA THR A 231 -23.53 -15.85 5.97
C THR A 231 -22.85 -17.05 6.65
N THR A 232 -21.92 -17.73 5.99
CA THR A 232 -21.28 -18.96 6.50
C THR A 232 -19.77 -18.90 6.40
N ILE A 233 -19.11 -19.64 7.31
CA ILE A 233 -17.68 -19.92 7.30
C ILE A 233 -17.54 -21.42 7.46
N ASP A 234 -17.08 -22.09 6.39
CA ASP A 234 -16.91 -23.53 6.36
C ASP A 234 -15.41 -23.84 6.31
N THR A 235 -14.87 -24.44 7.37
CA THR A 235 -13.46 -24.87 7.40
C THR A 235 -13.27 -26.05 6.46
N VAL A 236 -12.53 -25.84 5.37
CA VAL A 236 -12.22 -26.88 4.37
C VAL A 236 -10.91 -27.59 4.65
N PHE A 237 -10.01 -26.96 5.41
CA PHE A 237 -8.75 -27.55 5.85
C PHE A 237 -8.29 -26.92 7.16
N GLN A 238 -7.76 -27.74 8.07
CA GLN A 238 -7.10 -27.28 9.29
C GLN A 238 -6.00 -28.26 9.66
N THR A 239 -4.82 -27.74 9.99
CA THR A 239 -3.74 -28.56 10.55
C THR A 239 -2.91 -27.75 11.54
N ASP A 240 -2.42 -28.44 12.56
CA ASP A 240 -1.39 -27.93 13.46
C ASP A 240 -0.04 -28.43 12.92
N THR A 241 0.91 -27.53 12.73
CA THR A 241 2.22 -27.83 12.13
C THR A 241 3.27 -26.86 12.65
N THR A 242 4.54 -27.13 12.33
CA THR A 242 5.65 -26.27 12.65
C THR A 242 6.27 -25.79 11.35
N ILE A 243 6.35 -24.47 11.16
CA ILE A 243 6.91 -23.84 9.96
C ILE A 243 8.27 -23.20 10.25
N ASP A 244 9.19 -23.26 9.29
CA ASP A 244 10.51 -22.60 9.36
C ASP A 244 10.94 -22.08 7.97
N LEU A 245 12.17 -21.55 7.87
CA LEU A 245 12.75 -21.04 6.61
C LEU A 245 13.36 -22.11 5.69
N GLN A 246 13.64 -23.30 6.22
CA GLN A 246 14.37 -24.35 5.50
C GLN A 246 13.41 -25.34 4.83
N THR A 247 12.31 -25.68 5.50
CA THR A 247 11.32 -26.66 5.05
C THR A 247 9.93 -26.04 5.07
N PRO A 248 9.41 -25.57 3.93
CA PRO A 248 8.07 -24.99 3.87
C PRO A 248 7.01 -26.05 4.19
N PHE A 249 5.96 -25.62 4.91
CA PHE A 249 4.72 -26.36 4.94
C PHE A 249 4.04 -26.24 3.58
N GLN A 250 3.72 -27.38 2.96
CA GLN A 250 3.06 -27.45 1.66
C GLN A 250 1.81 -28.33 1.73
N THR A 251 0.69 -27.82 1.22
CA THR A 251 -0.53 -28.62 1.06
C THR A 251 -1.26 -28.25 -0.23
N SER A 252 -2.09 -29.16 -0.72
CA SER A 252 -2.86 -28.99 -1.95
C SER A 252 -4.28 -29.49 -1.75
N LEU A 253 -5.26 -28.67 -2.13
CA LEU A 253 -6.68 -28.93 -1.94
C LEU A 253 -7.42 -28.78 -3.27
N ILE A 254 -8.40 -29.65 -3.53
CA ILE A 254 -9.35 -29.43 -4.62
C ILE A 254 -10.52 -28.65 -4.06
N VAL A 255 -10.73 -27.45 -4.58
CA VAL A 255 -11.73 -26.50 -4.11
C VAL A 255 -12.67 -26.09 -5.25
N ALA A 256 -13.96 -25.94 -4.92
CA ALA A 256 -14.93 -25.39 -5.85
C ALA A 256 -14.75 -23.86 -5.95
N PRO A 257 -15.29 -23.21 -7.00
CA PRO A 257 -15.34 -21.75 -7.06
C PRO A 257 -16.00 -21.14 -5.81
N GLY A 258 -15.41 -20.08 -5.27
CA GLY A 258 -15.89 -19.38 -4.08
C GLY A 258 -14.82 -18.49 -3.46
N PHE A 259 -15.19 -17.82 -2.37
CA PHE A 259 -14.28 -16.98 -1.61
C PHE A 259 -13.61 -17.81 -0.50
N TYR A 260 -12.28 -17.79 -0.48
CA TYR A 260 -11.45 -18.55 0.45
C TYR A 260 -10.60 -17.62 1.30
N GLU A 261 -10.48 -17.96 2.57
CA GLU A 261 -9.65 -17.28 3.56
C GLU A 261 -8.66 -18.31 4.13
N ALA A 262 -7.37 -18.02 4.01
CA ALA A 262 -6.29 -18.73 4.67
C ALA A 262 -5.85 -17.98 5.92
N LEU A 263 -5.77 -18.68 7.04
CA LEU A 263 -5.42 -18.17 8.35
C LEU A 263 -4.20 -18.94 8.90
N VAL A 264 -3.25 -18.23 9.49
CA VAL A 264 -2.10 -18.79 10.20
C VAL A 264 -2.07 -18.21 11.61
N ALA A 265 -2.30 -19.06 12.61
CA ALA A 265 -2.37 -18.66 14.01
C ALA A 265 -1.31 -19.39 14.85
N PRO A 266 -0.52 -18.73 15.71
CA PRO A 266 0.42 -19.42 16.59
C PRO A 266 -0.26 -20.41 17.56
N LEU A 267 0.40 -21.53 17.85
CA LEU A 267 -0.10 -22.53 18.81
C LEU A 267 0.47 -22.30 20.21
N GLY A 268 -0.33 -22.59 21.24
CA GLY A 268 0.14 -22.63 22.64
C GLY A 268 0.19 -21.27 23.35
N PHE A 269 -0.29 -20.21 22.71
CA PHE A 269 -0.41 -18.90 23.30
C PHE A 269 -1.87 -18.65 23.72
N PRO A 270 -2.13 -18.14 24.94
CA PRO A 270 -3.49 -17.73 25.31
C PRO A 270 -3.95 -16.61 24.36
N ALA A 271 -5.25 -16.58 24.04
CA ALA A 271 -5.87 -15.47 23.33
C ALA A 271 -5.89 -14.24 24.25
N GLU A 272 -4.75 -13.57 24.41
CA GLU A 272 -4.65 -12.29 25.11
C GLU A 272 -4.69 -11.15 24.08
N ALA A 273 -5.20 -9.99 24.51
CA ALA A 273 -5.60 -8.89 23.64
C ALA A 273 -4.56 -8.50 22.57
N ALA A 274 -5.03 -7.90 21.47
CA ALA A 274 -4.16 -7.34 20.43
C ALA A 274 -3.13 -6.38 21.05
N GLY A 275 -1.84 -6.67 20.87
CA GLY A 275 -0.74 -5.84 21.36
C GLY A 275 0.43 -6.67 21.90
N GLY A 276 1.59 -6.50 21.28
CA GLY A 276 2.83 -7.22 21.60
C GLY A 276 3.97 -6.82 20.64
N ALA A 277 5.21 -7.17 20.99
CA ALA A 277 6.33 -7.09 20.06
C ALA A 277 6.23 -8.24 19.05
N ALA A 278 6.60 -8.01 17.79
CA ALA A 278 6.57 -9.08 16.80
C ALA A 278 7.50 -10.24 17.20
N GLU A 279 6.93 -11.45 17.30
CA GLU A 279 7.66 -12.67 17.67
C GLU A 279 8.08 -13.49 16.44
N GLY A 280 7.66 -13.10 15.24
CA GLY A 280 8.11 -13.69 13.97
C GLY A 280 7.51 -13.07 12.71
N GLU A 281 8.03 -13.51 11.57
CA GLU A 281 7.55 -13.23 10.22
C GLU A 281 7.03 -14.51 9.59
N PHE A 282 5.98 -14.41 8.78
CA PHE A 282 5.51 -15.51 7.94
C PHE A 282 5.43 -15.08 6.47
N PHE A 283 5.64 -16.05 5.59
CA PHE A 283 5.46 -15.90 4.15
C PHE A 283 4.51 -16.99 3.66
N PHE A 284 3.42 -16.55 3.04
CA PHE A 284 2.35 -17.38 2.55
C PHE A 284 2.22 -17.20 1.03
N SER A 285 2.28 -18.31 0.31
CA SER A 285 2.06 -18.36 -1.13
C SER A 285 0.86 -19.24 -1.45
N LEU A 286 -0.10 -18.66 -2.16
CA LEU A 286 -1.27 -19.33 -2.72
C LEU A 286 -1.11 -19.42 -4.22
N THR A 287 -1.21 -20.61 -4.79
CA THR A 287 -1.29 -20.80 -6.24
C THR A 287 -2.48 -21.67 -6.61
N THR A 288 -3.06 -21.41 -7.78
CA THR A 288 -4.20 -22.17 -8.28
C THR A 288 -3.89 -22.79 -9.64
N GLY A 289 -4.50 -23.92 -9.92
CA GLY A 289 -4.56 -24.46 -11.27
C GLY A 289 -5.82 -25.30 -11.49
N PHE A 290 -6.28 -25.47 -12.73
CA PHE A 290 -7.30 -26.47 -13.01
C PHE A 290 -6.81 -27.87 -12.59
N VAL A 291 -7.74 -28.74 -12.21
CA VAL A 291 -7.40 -30.07 -11.65
C VAL A 291 -6.59 -30.91 -12.64
N ASP A 292 -7.01 -30.89 -13.92
CA ASP A 292 -6.53 -31.81 -14.97
C ASP A 292 -5.86 -31.09 -16.16
N ARG A 293 -5.67 -29.77 -16.09
CA ARG A 293 -5.05 -28.98 -17.18
C ARG A 293 -4.34 -27.74 -16.65
N PRO A 294 -3.38 -27.16 -17.40
CA PRO A 294 -2.84 -25.83 -17.10
C PRO A 294 -3.93 -24.74 -17.19
N GLY A 295 -3.72 -23.63 -16.49
CA GLY A 295 -4.68 -22.52 -16.35
C GLY A 295 -5.36 -22.54 -14.99
N GLY A 296 -6.33 -21.65 -14.75
CA GLY A 296 -6.89 -21.37 -13.44
C GLY A 296 -6.34 -20.05 -12.91
N GLY A 297 -6.97 -19.53 -11.86
CA GLY A 297 -6.59 -18.22 -11.34
C GLY A 297 -7.54 -17.70 -10.28
N PHE A 298 -7.06 -16.66 -9.59
CA PHE A 298 -7.86 -15.87 -8.66
C PHE A 298 -8.68 -14.85 -9.44
N GLN A 299 -9.78 -14.37 -8.88
CA GLN A 299 -10.58 -13.30 -9.48
C GLN A 299 -10.77 -12.10 -8.56
N GLY A 300 -10.87 -10.90 -9.16
CA GLY A 300 -11.29 -9.68 -8.46
C GLY A 300 -10.24 -9.02 -7.57
N GLY A 301 -9.20 -9.74 -7.14
CA GLY A 301 -8.13 -9.21 -6.31
C GLY A 301 -7.70 -10.16 -5.18
N ALA A 302 -6.87 -9.66 -4.29
CA ALA A 302 -6.43 -10.34 -3.09
C ALA A 302 -6.55 -9.40 -1.89
N ILE A 303 -7.06 -9.90 -0.78
CA ILE A 303 -7.02 -9.18 0.49
C ILE A 303 -6.02 -9.90 1.37
N VAL A 304 -5.07 -9.16 1.90
CA VAL A 304 -3.99 -9.68 2.74
C VAL A 304 -4.00 -8.88 4.03
N GLY A 305 -3.79 -9.49 5.17
CA GLY A 305 -3.68 -8.74 6.41
C GLY A 305 -2.85 -9.44 7.46
N GLY A 306 -2.53 -8.69 8.50
CA GLY A 306 -1.69 -9.13 9.60
C GLY A 306 -1.56 -8.05 10.66
N TYR A 307 -0.42 -8.09 11.35
CA TYR A 307 -0.10 -7.16 12.42
C TYR A 307 0.97 -6.19 11.97
N HIS A 308 0.73 -4.90 12.22
CA HIS A 308 1.74 -3.86 12.12
C HIS A 308 2.34 -3.65 13.51
N ALA A 309 3.67 -3.59 13.59
CA ALA A 309 4.40 -3.13 14.76
C ALA A 309 5.68 -2.39 14.30
N GLU A 310 6.12 -1.41 15.10
CA GLU A 310 7.38 -0.69 14.90
C GLU A 310 8.51 -1.72 14.71
N ASN A 311 9.07 -1.78 13.50
CA ASN A 311 9.96 -2.86 13.14
C ASN A 311 11.33 -2.67 13.82
N PRO A 312 11.80 -3.59 14.68
CA PRO A 312 13.09 -3.45 15.36
C PRO A 312 14.31 -3.44 14.42
N PHE A 313 14.13 -3.71 13.12
CA PHE A 313 15.20 -3.83 12.12
C PHE A 313 15.03 -2.94 10.88
N GLY A 314 14.07 -2.01 10.85
CA GLY A 314 13.86 -1.10 9.71
C GLY A 314 13.35 -1.79 8.44
N GLY A 315 12.18 -2.44 8.52
CA GLY A 315 11.62 -3.27 7.46
C GLY A 315 10.11 -3.16 7.29
N VAL A 316 9.59 -3.97 6.37
CA VAL A 316 8.19 -4.00 5.93
C VAL A 316 7.28 -4.69 6.95
N SER A 317 6.15 -4.09 7.29
CA SER A 317 5.18 -4.63 8.26
C SER A 317 4.28 -5.70 7.64
N ALA A 318 3.89 -5.51 6.37
CA ALA A 318 3.37 -6.59 5.53
C ALA A 318 3.54 -6.24 4.05
N PHE A 319 3.43 -7.28 3.24
CA PHE A 319 3.34 -7.11 1.81
C PHE A 319 2.33 -8.06 1.21
N ALA A 320 1.85 -7.67 0.04
CA ALA A 320 1.10 -8.53 -0.84
C ALA A 320 1.68 -8.36 -2.25
N ALA A 321 1.77 -9.44 -2.99
CA ALA A 321 2.33 -9.41 -4.33
C ALA A 321 1.50 -10.24 -5.30
N ILE A 322 1.37 -9.71 -6.50
CA ILE A 322 0.50 -10.23 -7.55
C ILE A 322 1.21 -10.21 -8.89
N CYS A 323 1.04 -11.29 -9.64
CA CYS A 323 1.41 -11.32 -11.05
C CYS A 323 0.17 -11.06 -11.91
N LEU A 324 0.29 -10.16 -12.88
CA LEU A 324 -0.81 -9.83 -13.80
C LEU A 324 -0.53 -10.40 -15.20
N GLY A 325 -1.52 -11.11 -15.74
CA GLY A 325 -1.48 -11.70 -17.09
C GLY A 325 -1.97 -10.77 -18.22
N GLU A 326 -2.56 -9.61 -17.88
CA GLU A 326 -2.99 -8.56 -18.82
C GLU A 326 -2.94 -7.18 -18.12
N GLN A 327 -2.86 -6.08 -18.89
CA GLN A 327 -2.74 -4.72 -18.33
C GLN A 327 -4.03 -4.29 -17.63
N TYR A 328 -3.90 -3.79 -16.40
CA TYR A 328 -5.03 -3.31 -15.59
C TYR A 328 -4.66 -2.08 -14.75
N THR A 329 -5.68 -1.33 -14.35
CA THR A 329 -5.61 -0.38 -13.23
C THR A 329 -5.90 -1.11 -11.93
N SER A 330 -5.16 -0.82 -10.86
CA SER A 330 -5.40 -1.40 -9.53
C SER A 330 -5.78 -0.35 -8.51
N SER A 331 -6.69 -0.70 -7.61
CA SER A 331 -6.96 0.01 -6.37
C SER A 331 -6.39 -0.79 -5.22
N ILE A 332 -5.55 -0.17 -4.40
CA ILE A 332 -5.00 -0.75 -3.19
C ILE A 332 -5.53 0.06 -2.02
N ARG A 333 -6.28 -0.58 -1.12
CA ARG A 333 -6.82 0.05 0.08
C ARG A 333 -6.27 -0.64 1.31
N VAL A 334 -5.60 0.12 2.18
CA VAL A 334 -5.34 -0.36 3.53
C VAL A 334 -6.61 -0.19 4.36
N LEU A 335 -7.02 -1.26 5.03
CA LEU A 335 -8.24 -1.40 5.81
C LEU A 335 -7.85 -1.80 7.23
N SER A 336 -7.76 -0.87 8.16
CA SER A 336 -7.38 -1.15 9.57
C SER A 336 -8.37 -0.63 10.61
N ALA A 337 -9.40 0.15 10.20
CA ALA A 337 -10.36 0.73 11.13
C ALA A 337 -11.06 -0.40 11.91
N PRO A 338 -10.86 -0.54 13.23
CA PRO A 338 -10.81 0.54 14.23
C PRO A 338 -9.59 0.53 15.19
N THR A 339 -8.45 -0.09 14.85
CA THR A 339 -7.43 -0.39 15.89
C THR A 339 -6.49 0.75 16.29
N TYR A 340 -6.27 1.77 15.45
CA TYR A 340 -5.21 2.77 15.70
C TYR A 340 -5.61 3.96 16.60
N GLY A 341 -6.86 4.01 17.07
CA GLY A 341 -7.30 5.06 18.00
C GLY A 341 -7.36 6.47 17.37
N PRO A 342 -7.46 7.54 18.18
CA PRO A 342 -7.75 8.90 17.71
C PRO A 342 -6.60 9.61 16.99
N SER A 343 -5.39 9.03 17.04
CA SER A 343 -4.19 9.58 16.36
C SER A 343 -4.02 9.04 14.93
N GLY A 344 -4.80 8.02 14.54
CA GLY A 344 -4.60 7.32 13.27
C GLY A 344 -3.38 6.38 13.30
N ALA A 345 -3.03 5.81 12.15
CA ALA A 345 -1.93 4.86 12.01
C ALA A 345 -0.53 5.49 12.20
N GLY A 346 -0.40 6.81 12.15
CA GLY A 346 0.91 7.49 12.13
C GLY A 346 1.49 7.54 10.71
N ASP A 347 2.82 7.51 10.56
CA ASP A 347 3.49 7.47 9.24
C ASP A 347 3.52 6.06 8.66
N LEU A 348 2.34 5.43 8.51
CA LEU A 348 2.22 4.14 7.87
C LEU A 348 2.12 4.36 6.35
N ARG A 349 3.11 3.90 5.59
CA ARG A 349 3.17 4.14 4.14
C ARG A 349 2.75 2.93 3.35
N LEU A 350 2.05 3.17 2.23
CA LEU A 350 1.79 2.19 1.19
C LEU A 350 2.71 2.47 0.00
N ARG A 351 3.60 1.54 -0.30
CA ARG A 351 4.45 1.58 -1.49
C ARG A 351 4.07 0.48 -2.46
N LEU A 352 3.88 0.83 -3.73
CA LEU A 352 3.72 -0.14 -4.82
C LEU A 352 5.03 -0.26 -5.58
N LEU A 353 5.62 -1.45 -5.55
CA LEU A 353 6.91 -1.74 -6.16
C LEU A 353 6.75 -2.54 -7.46
N ASP A 354 7.63 -2.28 -8.41
CA ASP A 354 7.76 -3.09 -9.63
C ASP A 354 8.61 -4.36 -9.41
N THR A 355 8.82 -5.12 -10.48
CA THR A 355 9.64 -6.34 -10.47
C THR A 355 11.11 -6.08 -10.10
N ASN A 356 11.62 -4.86 -10.29
CA ASN A 356 12.98 -4.43 -9.93
C ASN A 356 13.05 -3.81 -8.52
N GLN A 357 11.96 -3.88 -7.74
CA GLN A 357 11.83 -3.24 -6.43
C GLN A 357 11.90 -1.69 -6.48
N GLN A 358 11.62 -1.10 -7.64
CA GLN A 358 11.50 0.36 -7.77
C GLN A 358 10.11 0.79 -7.29
N THR A 359 10.05 1.85 -6.49
CA THR A 359 8.79 2.45 -6.04
C THR A 359 8.09 3.13 -7.22
N ILE A 360 6.92 2.60 -7.61
CA ILE A 360 6.03 3.16 -8.62
C ILE A 360 5.12 4.20 -7.98
N TYR A 361 4.55 3.84 -6.82
CA TYR A 361 3.68 4.71 -6.02
C TYR A 361 4.11 4.66 -4.57
N SER A 362 4.06 5.82 -3.92
CA SER A 362 4.19 5.97 -2.47
C SER A 362 3.03 6.81 -1.99
N VAL A 363 2.30 6.31 -0.99
CA VAL A 363 1.20 6.99 -0.31
C VAL A 363 1.54 7.04 1.18
N PRO A 364 1.73 8.23 1.75
CA PRO A 364 1.96 8.42 3.18
C PRO A 364 0.68 8.29 4.02
#